data_AF-A0A2G5RBV4-F1
#
_entry.id   AF-A0A2G5RBV4-F1
#
_cell.length_a   1.000
_cell.length_b   1.000
_cell.length_c   1.000
_cell.angle_alpha   90.00
_cell.angle_beta   90.00
_cell.angle_gamma   90.00
#
_symmetry.space_group_name_H-M   'P 1'
#
loop_
_entity.id
_entity.type
_entity.pdbx_description
1 polymer ?
#
loop_
_entity_poly.entity_id
_entity_poly.type
_entity_poly.pdbx_seq_one_letter_code
_entity_poly.pdbx_strand_id
1 'polypeptide(L)'
;MRLIVCPGSAVETLLAREPVDHVLTLASPDAEVAARDVPATVLRFNDITEPRPGLISPSAEMIRTVITLGQELPAEATLLVHCFAGVSRSPAAAYVLACAASASGDEASIAQRLRMVSPKATPNALMVSLADQILHRGGAMSAAIAAIGRGADAYEGDVIDWTLGGPARA
;
A
#
# COMPACT_ATOMS: atom_id res chain seq x y z
N MET A 1 6.02 11.73 -5.91
CA MET A 1 6.09 10.39 -6.51
C MET A 1 4.70 9.99 -6.97
N ARG A 2 4.54 9.36 -8.13
CA ARG A 2 3.26 8.78 -8.56
C ARG A 2 3.15 7.34 -8.05
N LEU A 3 1.98 6.98 -7.55
CA LEU A 3 1.68 5.68 -6.99
C LEU A 3 0.52 5.04 -7.75
N ILE A 4 0.75 3.90 -8.39
CA ILE A 4 -0.29 3.10 -9.03
C ILE A 4 -0.57 1.88 -8.16
N VAL A 5 -1.77 1.78 -7.60
CA VAL A 5 -2.18 0.65 -6.74
C VAL A 5 -3.15 -0.22 -7.51
N CYS A 6 -2.96 -1.53 -7.54
CA CYS A 6 -3.83 -2.40 -8.33
C CYS A 6 -3.98 -3.84 -7.78
N PRO A 7 -4.99 -4.60 -8.24
CA PRO A 7 -5.00 -6.05 -8.14
C PRO A 7 -3.93 -6.68 -9.03
N GLY A 8 -3.52 -7.90 -8.70
CA GLY A 8 -2.49 -8.63 -9.45
C GLY A 8 -2.86 -8.89 -10.90
N SER A 9 -4.17 -9.04 -11.17
CA SER A 9 -4.75 -9.22 -12.51
C SER A 9 -4.47 -8.04 -13.46
N ALA A 10 -4.22 -6.83 -12.93
CA ALA A 10 -4.03 -5.62 -13.73
C ALA A 10 -2.55 -5.29 -14.02
N VAL A 11 -1.59 -5.96 -13.36
CA VAL A 11 -0.18 -5.56 -13.37
C VAL A 11 0.40 -5.53 -14.78
N GLU A 12 0.27 -6.62 -15.54
CA GLU A 12 0.85 -6.70 -16.90
C GLU A 12 0.23 -5.69 -17.86
N THR A 13 -1.07 -5.42 -17.71
CA THR A 13 -1.76 -4.40 -18.52
C THR A 13 -1.24 -3.00 -18.20
N LEU A 14 -0.95 -2.71 -16.93
CA LEU A 14 -0.43 -1.41 -16.51
C LEU A 14 1.03 -1.23 -16.92
N LEU A 15 1.88 -2.25 -16.75
CA LEU A 15 3.27 -2.22 -17.19
C LEU A 15 3.41 -2.01 -18.70
N ALA A 16 2.46 -2.49 -19.50
CA ALA A 16 2.44 -2.26 -20.94
C ALA A 16 2.00 -0.85 -21.37
N ARG A 17 1.41 -0.06 -20.44
CA ARG A 17 0.76 1.23 -20.75
C ARG A 17 1.39 2.42 -20.06
N GLU A 18 1.98 2.19 -18.90
CA GLU A 18 2.47 3.24 -18.01
C GLU A 18 3.99 3.12 -17.87
N PRO A 19 4.73 4.24 -17.84
CA PRO A 19 6.13 4.22 -17.43
C PRO A 19 6.18 3.92 -15.93
N VAL A 20 6.62 2.71 -15.56
CA VAL A 20 6.79 2.27 -14.17
C VAL A 20 8.27 2.11 -13.89
N ASP A 21 8.75 2.79 -12.85
CA ASP A 21 10.16 2.78 -12.45
C ASP A 21 10.46 1.65 -11.46
N HIS A 22 9.47 1.27 -10.65
CA HIS A 22 9.61 0.18 -9.67
C HIS A 22 8.28 -0.52 -9.38
N VAL A 23 8.33 -1.81 -9.10
CA VAL A 23 7.17 -2.62 -8.70
C VAL A 23 7.32 -3.14 -7.27
N LEU A 24 6.39 -2.80 -6.38
CA LEU A 24 6.23 -3.42 -5.07
C LEU A 24 5.17 -4.51 -5.13
N THR A 25 5.62 -5.77 -5.02
CA THR A 25 4.75 -6.96 -5.00
C THR A 25 4.54 -7.45 -3.57
N LEU A 26 3.30 -7.43 -3.10
CA LEU A 26 2.90 -7.98 -1.80
C LEU A 26 2.23 -9.35 -2.02
N ALA A 27 3.04 -10.40 -1.98
CA ALA A 27 2.64 -11.75 -2.33
C ALA A 27 2.27 -12.59 -1.10
N SER A 28 1.37 -13.54 -1.27
CA SER A 28 1.21 -14.63 -0.30
C SER A 28 2.48 -15.51 -0.32
N PRO A 29 2.83 -16.20 0.79
CA PRO A 29 4.09 -16.93 0.90
C PRO A 29 4.41 -17.82 -0.31
N ASP A 30 3.43 -18.64 -0.70
CA ASP A 30 3.60 -19.66 -1.75
C ASP A 30 3.18 -19.18 -3.15
N ALA A 31 2.81 -17.90 -3.31
CA ALA A 31 2.39 -17.39 -4.60
C ALA A 31 3.57 -17.26 -5.57
N GLU A 32 3.43 -17.75 -6.79
CA GLU A 32 4.39 -17.48 -7.85
C GLU A 32 4.38 -15.99 -8.19
N VAL A 33 5.57 -15.43 -8.40
CA VAL A 33 5.76 -14.04 -8.84
C VAL A 33 6.58 -14.09 -10.11
N ALA A 34 5.98 -13.67 -11.22
CA ALA A 34 6.66 -13.61 -12.51
C ALA A 34 7.84 -12.63 -12.44
N ALA A 35 8.93 -12.99 -13.13
CA ALA A 35 10.03 -12.06 -13.37
C ALA A 35 9.53 -10.90 -14.25
N ARG A 36 10.11 -9.72 -14.06
CA ARG A 36 9.75 -8.49 -14.77
C ARG A 36 11.00 -7.77 -15.20
N ASP A 37 10.91 -7.08 -16.33
CA ASP A 37 12.00 -6.25 -16.87
C ASP A 37 12.08 -4.85 -16.24
N VAL A 38 11.47 -4.69 -15.06
CA VAL A 38 11.43 -3.46 -14.25
C VAL A 38 11.91 -3.81 -12.84
N PRO A 39 12.70 -2.93 -12.17
CA PRO A 39 13.08 -3.13 -10.78
C PRO A 39 11.89 -3.51 -9.89
N ALA A 40 12.07 -4.53 -9.04
CA ALA A 40 10.99 -5.06 -8.23
C ALA A 40 11.43 -5.39 -6.80
N THR A 41 10.58 -5.03 -5.84
CA THR A 41 10.66 -5.45 -4.44
C THR A 41 9.52 -6.42 -4.17
N VAL A 42 9.84 -7.63 -3.69
CA VAL A 42 8.84 -8.65 -3.38
C VAL A 42 8.83 -8.92 -1.87
N LEU A 43 7.69 -8.69 -1.23
CA LEU A 43 7.47 -9.01 0.18
C LEU A 43 6.45 -10.14 0.28
N ARG A 44 6.75 -11.16 1.09
CA ARG A 44 5.97 -12.40 1.19
C ARG A 44 5.41 -12.59 2.59
N PHE A 45 4.09 -12.50 2.72
CA PHE A 45 3.38 -12.70 3.98
C PHE A 45 1.88 -12.94 3.74
N ASN A 46 1.21 -13.59 4.69
CA ASN A 46 -0.23 -13.84 4.65
C ASN A 46 -1.01 -12.54 4.90
N ASP A 47 -2.15 -12.40 4.23
CA ASP A 47 -3.06 -11.25 4.42
C ASP A 47 -3.89 -11.41 5.69
N ILE A 48 -3.25 -11.22 6.84
CA ILE A 48 -3.86 -11.35 8.16
C ILE A 48 -3.75 -10.04 8.93
N THR A 49 -4.77 -9.76 9.73
CA THR A 49 -4.84 -8.54 10.56
C THR A 49 -4.32 -8.76 11.98
N GLU A 50 -4.01 -9.99 12.35
CA GLU A 50 -3.46 -10.40 13.64
C GLU A 50 -2.55 -11.62 13.44
N PRO A 51 -1.44 -11.77 14.19
CA PRO A 51 -0.59 -12.94 14.11
C PRO A 51 -1.34 -14.24 14.43
N ARG A 52 -1.09 -15.29 13.64
CA ARG A 52 -1.70 -16.61 13.83
C ARG A 52 -0.66 -17.71 13.69
N PRO A 53 -0.71 -18.77 14.53
CA PRO A 53 0.20 -19.91 14.39
C PRO A 53 0.17 -20.49 12.97
N GLY A 54 1.35 -20.79 12.43
CA GLY A 54 1.50 -21.37 11.09
C GLY A 54 1.35 -20.40 9.92
N LEU A 55 1.04 -19.12 10.16
CA LEU A 55 0.97 -18.08 9.12
C LEU A 55 2.12 -17.07 9.26
N ILE A 56 2.64 -16.62 8.12
CA ILE A 56 3.66 -15.58 8.06
C ILE A 56 2.96 -14.23 8.18
N SER A 57 3.21 -13.52 9.28
CA SER A 57 2.67 -12.17 9.49
C SER A 57 3.53 -11.12 8.77
N PRO A 58 2.97 -9.96 8.37
CA PRO A 58 3.80 -8.81 8.03
C PRO A 58 4.69 -8.46 9.23
N SER A 59 5.97 -8.20 8.98
CA SER A 59 6.93 -7.84 10.03
C SER A 59 7.25 -6.35 9.99
N ALA A 60 7.74 -5.80 11.09
CA ALA A 60 8.19 -4.41 11.14
C ALA A 60 9.32 -4.14 10.12
N GLU A 61 10.18 -5.12 9.82
CA GLU A 61 11.23 -5.00 8.81
C GLU A 61 10.64 -4.85 7.41
N MET A 62 9.65 -5.67 7.05
CA MET A 62 8.94 -5.56 5.77
C MET A 62 8.28 -4.19 5.62
N ILE A 63 7.68 -3.65 6.69
CA ILE A 63 7.08 -2.31 6.65
C ILE A 63 8.13 -1.21 6.52
N ARG A 64 9.31 -1.36 7.14
CA ARG A 64 10.44 -0.45 6.89
C ARG A 64 10.87 -0.50 5.44
N THR A 65 10.95 -1.69 4.81
CA THR A 65 11.25 -1.80 3.38
C THR A 65 10.25 -1.03 2.52
N VAL A 66 8.96 -1.09 2.84
CA VAL A 66 7.93 -0.29 2.13
C VAL A 66 8.20 1.21 2.28
N ILE A 67 8.45 1.68 3.51
CA ILE A 67 8.70 3.10 3.79
C ILE A 67 9.98 3.57 3.10
N THR A 68 11.08 2.82 3.23
CA THR A 68 12.38 3.12 2.61
C THR A 68 12.27 3.18 1.09
N LEU A 69 11.51 2.27 0.46
CA LEU A 69 11.28 2.33 -0.98
C LEU A 69 10.67 3.66 -1.42
N GLY A 70 9.69 4.18 -0.66
CA GLY A 70 9.09 5.49 -0.95
C GLY A 70 10.00 6.69 -0.69
N GLN A 71 11.05 6.53 0.11
CA GLN A 71 12.03 7.57 0.44
C GLN A 71 13.21 7.59 -0.55
N GLU A 72 13.60 6.43 -1.05
CA GLU A 72 14.76 6.28 -1.94
C GLU A 72 14.41 6.51 -3.42
N LEU A 73 13.15 6.30 -3.80
CA LEU A 73 12.71 6.58 -5.17
C LEU A 73 12.68 8.10 -5.46
N PRO A 74 13.04 8.51 -6.69
CA PRO A 74 12.93 9.90 -7.13
C PRO A 74 11.51 10.47 -6.95
N ALA A 75 11.42 11.78 -6.74
CA ALA A 75 10.14 12.46 -6.53
C ALA A 75 9.19 12.35 -7.75
N GLU A 76 9.75 12.20 -8.94
CA GLU A 76 9.06 12.02 -10.22
C GLU A 76 8.80 10.56 -10.58
N ALA A 77 9.33 9.60 -9.82
CA ALA A 77 9.19 8.18 -10.11
C ALA A 77 7.73 7.71 -10.02
N THR A 78 7.42 6.65 -10.77
CA THR A 78 6.16 5.90 -10.72
C THR A 78 6.39 4.56 -10.05
N LEU A 79 5.83 4.40 -8.86
CA LEU A 79 5.82 3.14 -8.11
C LEU A 79 4.49 2.42 -8.33
N LEU A 80 4.55 1.19 -8.88
CA LEU A 80 3.38 0.31 -8.96
C LEU A 80 3.36 -0.61 -7.73
N VAL A 81 2.27 -0.59 -6.97
CA VAL A 81 2.07 -1.44 -5.80
C VAL A 81 0.90 -2.39 -6.06
N HIS A 82 1.11 -3.68 -5.88
CA HIS A 82 0.04 -4.65 -6.04
C HIS A 82 0.08 -5.76 -4.99
N CYS A 83 -1.07 -6.40 -4.80
CA CYS A 83 -1.18 -7.68 -4.11
C CYS A 83 -2.04 -8.61 -4.98
N PHE A 84 -2.65 -9.63 -4.39
CA PHE A 84 -3.58 -10.51 -5.14
C PHE A 84 -4.86 -9.76 -5.55
N ALA A 85 -5.74 -9.47 -4.60
CA ALA A 85 -7.06 -8.91 -4.89
C ALA A 85 -7.07 -7.37 -4.98
N GLY A 86 -6.01 -6.65 -4.62
CA GLY A 86 -6.02 -5.17 -4.62
C GLY A 86 -6.89 -4.52 -3.53
N VAL A 87 -7.30 -5.27 -2.50
CA VAL A 87 -8.25 -4.81 -1.46
C VAL A 87 -7.58 -4.50 -0.12
N SER A 88 -6.64 -5.33 0.35
CA SER A 88 -6.12 -5.26 1.72
C SER A 88 -4.66 -4.81 1.79
N ARG A 89 -3.72 -5.68 1.37
CA ARG A 89 -2.27 -5.39 1.44
C ARG A 89 -1.83 -4.17 0.62
N SER A 90 -2.19 -4.07 -0.66
CA SER A 90 -1.72 -2.97 -1.49
C SER A 90 -2.35 -1.60 -1.13
N PRO A 91 -3.64 -1.49 -0.77
CA PRO A 91 -4.17 -0.25 -0.20
C PRO A 91 -3.52 0.12 1.15
N ALA A 92 -3.16 -0.85 1.99
CA ALA A 92 -2.40 -0.58 3.21
C ALA A 92 -1.01 -0.02 2.91
N ALA A 93 -0.26 -0.63 2.00
CA ALA A 93 1.04 -0.10 1.59
C ALA A 93 0.92 1.31 0.98
N ALA A 94 -0.12 1.57 0.18
CA ALA A 94 -0.39 2.89 -0.37
C ALA A 94 -0.64 3.93 0.73
N TYR A 95 -1.46 3.58 1.72
CA TYR A 95 -1.71 4.42 2.89
C TYR A 95 -0.44 4.71 3.70
N VAL A 96 0.38 3.68 3.92
CA VAL A 96 1.66 3.80 4.62
C VAL A 96 2.63 4.72 3.89
N LEU A 97 2.78 4.54 2.57
CA LEU A 97 3.61 5.40 1.73
C LEU A 97 3.14 6.86 1.75
N ALA A 98 1.82 7.07 1.65
CA ALA A 98 1.24 8.41 1.71
C ALA A 98 1.48 9.09 3.07
N CYS A 99 1.29 8.36 4.17
CA CYS A 99 1.58 8.87 5.51
C CYS A 99 3.08 9.11 5.74
N ALA A 100 3.96 8.29 5.18
CA ALA A 100 5.41 8.49 5.26
C ALA A 100 5.87 9.75 4.51
N ALA A 101 5.13 10.15 3.47
CA ALA A 101 5.40 11.34 2.67
C ALA A 101 4.67 12.62 3.16
N SER A 102 3.90 12.54 4.25
CA SER A 102 3.09 13.66 4.79
C SER A 102 3.51 14.10 6.19
N ALA A 103 3.02 15.27 6.60
CA ALA A 103 3.16 15.71 7.98
C ALA A 103 2.28 14.85 8.93
N SER A 104 2.62 14.85 10.22
CA SER A 104 1.73 14.29 11.26
C SER A 104 0.40 15.06 11.26
N GLY A 105 -0.72 14.37 11.42
CA GLY A 105 -2.05 14.97 11.46
C GLY A 105 -2.86 14.78 10.16
N ASP A 106 -2.20 14.40 9.07
CA ASP A 106 -2.86 14.17 7.78
C ASP A 106 -3.50 12.77 7.66
N GLU A 107 -3.26 11.86 8.62
CA GLU A 107 -3.63 10.43 8.55
C GLU A 107 -5.10 10.22 8.21
N ALA A 108 -6.01 10.93 8.89
CA ALA A 108 -7.44 10.84 8.65
C ALA A 108 -7.82 11.33 7.24
N SER A 109 -7.22 12.41 6.76
CA SER A 109 -7.51 12.95 5.43
C SER A 109 -7.00 12.02 4.32
N ILE A 110 -5.83 11.41 4.54
CA ILE A 110 -5.22 10.42 3.66
C ILE A 110 -6.10 9.15 3.60
N ALA A 111 -6.60 8.67 4.74
CA ALA A 111 -7.48 7.52 4.80
C ALA A 111 -8.80 7.78 4.05
N GLN A 112 -9.40 8.97 4.23
CA GLN A 112 -10.60 9.38 3.50
C GLN A 112 -10.35 9.49 2.00
N ARG A 113 -9.21 10.07 1.59
CA ARG A 113 -8.82 10.13 0.17
C ARG A 113 -8.68 8.73 -0.41
N LEU A 114 -8.03 7.80 0.30
CA LEU A 114 -7.91 6.40 -0.12
C LEU A 114 -9.30 5.77 -0.33
N ARG A 115 -10.23 5.95 0.62
CA ARG A 115 -11.61 5.45 0.50
C ARG A 115 -12.34 6.04 -0.71
N MET A 116 -12.16 7.33 -0.99
CA MET A 116 -12.80 7.97 -2.14
C MET A 116 -12.32 7.41 -3.47
N VAL A 117 -11.02 7.14 -3.61
CA VAL A 117 -10.43 6.62 -4.86
C VAL A 117 -10.49 5.10 -4.98
N SER A 118 -10.69 4.39 -3.87
CA SER A 118 -11.03 2.96 -3.87
C SER A 118 -12.10 2.64 -2.82
N PRO A 119 -13.39 2.68 -3.23
CA PRO A 119 -14.51 2.32 -2.36
C PRO A 119 -14.42 0.91 -1.78
N LYS A 120 -13.66 0.01 -2.41
CA LYS A 120 -13.50 -1.39 -2.01
C LYS A 120 -12.37 -1.62 -1.02
N ALA A 121 -11.43 -0.68 -0.89
CA ALA A 121 -10.25 -0.84 -0.05
C ALA A 121 -10.63 -1.24 1.39
N THR A 122 -9.98 -2.25 1.94
CA THR A 122 -10.06 -2.62 3.35
C THR A 122 -8.63 -2.83 3.84
N PRO A 123 -7.89 -1.74 4.09
CA PRO A 123 -6.45 -1.83 4.35
C PRO A 123 -6.11 -2.79 5.50
N ASN A 124 -5.07 -3.62 5.30
CA ASN A 124 -4.58 -4.55 6.31
C ASN A 124 -4.18 -3.80 7.61
N ALA A 125 -4.96 -4.00 8.67
CA ALA A 125 -4.79 -3.30 9.94
C ALA A 125 -3.44 -3.56 10.62
N LEU A 126 -2.87 -4.75 10.46
CA LEU A 126 -1.58 -5.10 11.06
C LEU A 126 -0.41 -4.36 10.39
N MET A 127 -0.43 -4.26 9.06
CA MET A 127 0.54 -3.44 8.33
C MET A 127 0.47 -1.97 8.78
N VAL A 128 -0.75 -1.45 8.92
CA VAL A 128 -1.00 -0.06 9.34
C VAL A 128 -0.51 0.16 10.77
N SER A 129 -0.79 -0.74 11.71
CA SER A 129 -0.34 -0.60 13.10
C SER A 129 1.18 -0.65 13.23
N LEU A 130 1.84 -1.49 12.44
CA LEU A 130 3.31 -1.54 12.40
C LEU A 130 3.89 -0.24 11.84
N ALA A 131 3.31 0.30 10.77
CA ALA A 131 3.75 1.58 10.20
C ALA A 131 3.51 2.75 11.16
N ASP A 132 2.39 2.76 11.87
CA ASP A 132 2.06 3.76 12.89
C ASP A 132 3.16 3.86 13.96
N GLN A 133 3.61 2.70 14.45
CA GLN A 133 4.71 2.60 15.41
C GLN A 133 6.05 3.08 14.82
N ILE A 134 6.37 2.67 13.60
CA ILE A 134 7.63 3.03 12.91
C ILE A 134 7.70 4.54 12.63
N LEU A 135 6.59 5.15 12.23
CA LEU A 135 6.49 6.57 11.91
C LEU A 135 6.15 7.44 13.14
N HIS A 136 6.06 6.83 14.33
CA HIS A 136 5.73 7.49 15.59
C HIS A 136 4.44 8.32 15.55
N ARG A 137 3.38 7.78 14.93
CA ARG A 137 2.09 8.48 14.76
C ARG A 137 1.12 8.32 15.94
N GLY A 138 1.53 7.62 17.00
CA GLY A 138 0.80 7.57 18.27
C GLY A 138 -0.60 6.96 18.18
N GLY A 139 -0.83 6.06 17.23
CA GLY A 139 -2.12 5.41 16.95
C GLY A 139 -2.98 6.13 15.90
N ALA A 140 -2.58 7.30 15.42
CA ALA A 140 -3.39 8.10 14.49
C ALA A 140 -3.63 7.39 13.14
N MET A 141 -2.64 6.67 12.61
CA MET A 141 -2.80 5.91 11.37
C MET A 141 -3.80 4.78 11.55
N SER A 142 -3.70 4.06 12.66
CA SER A 142 -4.60 2.96 12.99
C SER A 142 -6.04 3.43 13.21
N ALA A 143 -6.21 4.54 13.94
CA ALA A 143 -7.52 5.15 14.19
C ALA A 143 -8.19 5.63 12.89
N ALA A 144 -7.42 6.23 11.98
CA ALA A 144 -7.93 6.70 10.69
C ALA A 144 -8.43 5.55 9.79
N ILE A 145 -7.69 4.44 9.73
CA ILE A 145 -8.11 3.25 8.97
C ILE A 145 -9.34 2.60 9.61
N ALA A 146 -9.38 2.51 10.94
CA ALA A 146 -10.58 2.01 11.64
C ALA A 146 -11.81 2.88 11.35
N ALA A 147 -11.64 4.21 11.28
CA ALA A 147 -12.73 5.16 11.04
C ALA A 147 -13.34 5.05 9.62
N ILE A 148 -12.55 4.75 8.59
CA ILE A 148 -13.07 4.51 7.22
C ILE A 148 -13.71 3.13 7.05
N GLY A 149 -13.57 2.25 8.06
CA GLY A 149 -14.21 0.95 8.15
C GLY A 149 -13.88 -0.03 7.01
N ARG A 150 -14.66 -1.11 6.96
CA ARG A 150 -14.62 -2.08 5.87
C ARG A 150 -15.14 -1.44 4.57
N GLY A 151 -14.48 -1.72 3.45
CA GLY A 151 -14.92 -1.28 2.14
C GLY A 151 -16.14 -2.04 1.61
N ALA A 152 -16.60 -1.63 0.43
CA ALA A 152 -17.65 -2.32 -0.30
C ALA A 152 -17.25 -3.76 -0.66
N ASP A 153 -18.23 -4.65 -0.78
CA ASP A 153 -18.01 -6.03 -1.23
C ASP A 153 -17.42 -6.06 -2.63
N ALA A 154 -16.36 -6.84 -2.83
CA ALA A 154 -15.70 -6.96 -4.11
C ALA A 154 -14.93 -8.27 -4.23
N TYR A 155 -14.81 -8.75 -5.46
CA TYR A 155 -13.87 -9.81 -5.82
C TYR A 155 -12.44 -9.26 -5.94
N GLU A 156 -12.30 -8.09 -6.57
CA GLU A 156 -11.05 -7.35 -6.72
C GLU A 156 -11.26 -5.84 -6.49
N GLY A 157 -10.21 -5.20 -5.98
CA GLY A 157 -10.10 -3.77 -5.74
C GLY A 157 -9.94 -2.98 -7.03
N ASP A 158 -9.86 -1.66 -6.87
CA ASP A 158 -9.77 -0.73 -8.00
C ASP A 158 -8.31 -0.50 -8.39
N VAL A 159 -8.08 -0.07 -9.63
CA VAL A 159 -6.81 0.56 -9.99
C VAL A 159 -6.86 2.00 -9.49
N ILE A 160 -5.92 2.35 -8.61
CA ILE A 160 -5.78 3.67 -8.03
C ILE A 160 -4.55 4.33 -8.64
N ASP A 161 -4.69 5.59 -9.04
CA ASP A 161 -3.56 6.43 -9.44
C ASP A 161 -3.49 7.63 -8.49
N TRP A 162 -2.41 7.70 -7.72
CA TRP A 162 -2.27 8.64 -6.61
C TRP A 162 -0.90 9.33 -6.65
N THR A 163 -0.89 10.64 -6.81
CA THR A 163 0.32 11.45 -6.61
C THR A 163 0.56 11.74 -5.13
N LEU A 164 1.69 11.28 -4.60
CA LEU A 164 2.20 11.65 -3.28
C LEU A 164 2.94 13.00 -3.39
N GLY A 165 2.51 14.00 -2.61
CA GLY A 165 3.16 15.32 -2.52
C GLY A 165 2.60 16.45 -3.39
N GLY A 166 1.28 16.56 -3.58
CA GLY A 166 0.66 17.79 -4.12
C GLY A 166 0.39 18.82 -3.00
N PRO A 167 0.39 20.14 -3.28
CA PRO A 167 0.34 21.16 -2.24
C PRO A 167 -0.94 21.04 -1.40
N ALA A 168 -0.78 21.15 -0.08
CA ALA A 168 -1.87 21.59 0.78
C ALA A 168 -2.41 22.89 0.18
N ARG A 169 -3.65 22.89 -0.31
CA ARG A 169 -4.30 24.13 -0.70
C ARG A 169 -4.44 24.96 0.59
N ALA A 170 -3.68 26.05 0.63
CA ALA A 170 -3.78 27.13 1.61
C ALA A 170 -5.20 27.71 1.64
#